data_AF-A0A1E4RIQ1-F1
#
_entry.id   AF-A0A1E4RIQ1-F1
#
_cell.length_a   1.000
_cell.length_b   1.000
_cell.length_c   1.000
_cell.angle_alpha   90.00
_cell.angle_beta   90.00
_cell.angle_gamma   90.00
#
_symmetry.space_group_name_H-M   'P 1'
#
loop_
_entity.id
_entity.type
_entity.pdbx_description
1 polymer ?
#
loop_
_entity_poly.entity_id
_entity_poly.type
_entity_poly.pdbx_seq_one_letter_code
_entity_poly.pdbx_strand_id
1 'polypeptide(L)'
;MAPLKKPLPRKREDENTKDRAIKAASVTALSLLFLLLWGYQALWAIGVIFDNRFGSLVNNLVFGIGSLIASGGIAIKVVTYLNDRLLTDTIDADHKKYI
;
A
#
# COMPACT_ATOMS: atom_id res chain seq x y z
N MET A 1 3.62 -49.36 -2.34
CA MET A 1 2.28 -48.72 -2.29
C MET A 1 2.49 -47.25 -1.97
N ALA A 2 2.30 -46.35 -2.94
CA ALA A 2 2.39 -44.92 -2.71
C ALA A 2 1.05 -44.41 -2.12
N PRO A 3 1.06 -43.51 -1.12
CA PRO A 3 -0.18 -42.99 -0.56
C PRO A 3 -0.88 -42.06 -1.57
N LEU A 4 -2.15 -42.35 -1.87
CA LEU A 4 -3.04 -41.50 -2.66
C LEU A 4 -3.22 -40.15 -1.93
N LYS A 5 -2.63 -39.09 -2.49
CA LYS A 5 -2.82 -37.69 -2.04
C LYS A 5 -4.30 -37.36 -2.20
N LYS A 6 -5.05 -37.29 -1.09
CA LYS A 6 -6.48 -36.92 -1.11
C LYS A 6 -6.61 -35.51 -1.72
N PRO A 7 -7.49 -35.29 -2.71
CA PRO A 7 -7.76 -33.95 -3.20
C PRO A 7 -8.34 -33.13 -2.05
N LEU A 8 -7.74 -31.98 -1.78
CA LEU A 8 -8.27 -31.04 -0.79
C LEU A 8 -9.69 -30.62 -1.21
N PRO A 9 -10.59 -30.33 -0.26
CA PRO A 9 -11.95 -29.94 -0.58
C PRO A 9 -11.92 -28.60 -1.33
N ARG A 10 -12.27 -28.63 -2.62
CA ARG A 10 -12.34 -27.49 -3.58
C ARG A 10 -12.93 -26.22 -2.96
N LYS A 11 -13.91 -26.37 -2.08
CA LYS A 11 -14.58 -25.28 -1.35
C LYS A 11 -13.64 -24.40 -0.51
N ARG A 12 -12.59 -24.97 0.11
CA ARG A 12 -11.59 -24.20 0.89
C ARG A 12 -10.60 -23.44 0.00
N GLU A 13 -10.32 -23.93 -1.20
CA GLU A 13 -9.46 -23.22 -2.16
C GLU A 13 -10.17 -22.00 -2.75
N ASP A 14 -11.46 -22.14 -3.06
CA ASP A 14 -12.26 -21.05 -3.62
C ASP A 14 -12.46 -19.89 -2.61
N GLU A 15 -12.64 -20.21 -1.34
CA GLU A 15 -12.78 -19.23 -0.24
C GLU A 15 -11.47 -18.47 0.02
N ASN A 16 -10.35 -19.19 0.11
CA ASN A 16 -9.02 -18.58 0.24
C ASN A 16 -8.65 -17.70 -0.96
N THR A 17 -9.06 -18.08 -2.18
CA THR A 17 -8.79 -17.30 -3.40
C THR A 17 -9.57 -15.97 -3.40
N LYS A 18 -10.84 -15.99 -2.97
CA LYS A 18 -11.67 -14.79 -2.84
C LYS A 18 -11.12 -13.83 -1.78
N ASP A 19 -10.72 -14.34 -0.62
CA ASP A 19 -10.13 -13.53 0.45
C ASP A 19 -8.82 -12.88 0.02
N ARG A 20 -7.98 -13.59 -0.74
CA ARG A 20 -6.74 -13.03 -1.32
C ARG A 20 -7.04 -11.93 -2.33
N ALA A 21 -8.00 -12.15 -3.22
CA ALA A 21 -8.41 -11.14 -4.19
C ALA A 21 -8.94 -9.87 -3.50
N ILE A 22 -9.75 -10.02 -2.46
CA ILE A 22 -10.28 -8.89 -1.67
C ILE A 22 -9.14 -8.14 -0.97
N LYS A 23 -8.19 -8.85 -0.35
CA LYS A 23 -7.01 -8.22 0.30
C LYS A 23 -6.16 -7.45 -0.70
N ALA A 24 -5.84 -8.05 -1.85
CA ALA A 24 -5.08 -7.39 -2.91
C ALA A 24 -5.80 -6.16 -3.48
N ALA A 25 -7.11 -6.27 -3.72
CA ALA A 25 -7.94 -5.15 -4.16
C ALA A 25 -7.96 -4.02 -3.12
N SER A 26 -8.03 -4.35 -1.83
CA SER A 26 -8.00 -3.38 -0.73
C SER A 26 -6.67 -2.63 -0.66
N VAL A 27 -5.54 -3.34 -0.74
CA VAL A 27 -4.19 -2.72 -0.75
C VAL A 27 -4.03 -1.82 -1.97
N THR A 28 -4.53 -2.25 -3.14
CA THR A 28 -4.49 -1.47 -4.38
C THR A 28 -5.34 -0.20 -4.26
N ALA A 29 -6.58 -0.32 -3.79
CA ALA A 29 -7.47 0.82 -3.58
C ALA A 29 -6.87 1.84 -2.59
N LEU A 30 -6.29 1.36 -1.49
CA LEU A 30 -5.63 2.21 -0.50
C LEU A 30 -4.39 2.91 -1.09
N SER A 31 -3.61 2.21 -1.92
CA SER A 31 -2.45 2.79 -2.60
C SER A 31 -2.86 3.92 -3.56
N LEU A 32 -3.93 3.71 -4.32
CA LEU A 32 -4.49 4.75 -5.20
C LEU A 32 -5.00 5.95 -4.39
N LEU A 33 -5.65 5.70 -3.25
CA LEU A 33 -6.12 6.77 -2.36
C LEU A 33 -4.94 7.59 -1.81
N PHE A 34 -3.86 6.94 -1.39
CA PHE A 34 -2.64 7.64 -0.98
C PHE A 34 -2.01 8.44 -2.11
N LEU A 35 -2.02 7.91 -3.34
CA LEU A 35 -1.51 8.61 -4.51
C LEU A 35 -2.33 9.89 -4.79
N LEU A 36 -3.66 9.81 -4.70
CA LEU A 36 -4.55 10.97 -4.87
C LEU A 36 -4.33 12.02 -3.78
N LEU A 37 -4.23 11.60 -2.52
CA LEU A 37 -3.91 12.49 -1.40
C LEU A 37 -2.55 13.16 -1.59
N TRP A 38 -1.55 12.41 -2.02
CA TRP A 38 -0.21 12.94 -2.27
C TRP A 38 -0.21 13.95 -3.43
N GLY A 39 -0.96 13.68 -4.50
CA GLY A 39 -1.16 14.63 -5.60
C GLY A 39 -1.88 15.92 -5.16
N TYR A 40 -2.94 15.79 -4.34
CA TYR A 40 -3.60 16.96 -3.74
C TYR A 40 -2.64 17.77 -2.85
N GLN A 41 -1.80 17.08 -2.07
CA GLN A 41 -0.82 17.73 -1.22
C GLN A 41 0.30 18.41 -2.02
N ALA A 42 0.65 17.89 -3.20
CA ALA A 42 1.57 18.54 -4.11
C ALA A 42 1.01 19.89 -4.61
N LEU A 43 -0.28 19.94 -4.98
CA LEU A 43 -0.95 21.19 -5.36
C LEU A 43 -0.95 22.20 -4.20
N TRP A 44 -1.22 21.73 -2.99
CA TRP A 44 -1.13 22.57 -1.80
C TRP A 44 0.29 23.08 -1.54
N ALA A 45 1.32 22.23 -1.70
CA ALA A 45 2.72 22.61 -1.52
C ALA A 45 3.16 23.66 -2.55
N ILE A 46 2.68 23.56 -3.79
CA ILE A 46 2.87 24.58 -4.81
C ILE A 46 2.25 25.91 -4.34
N GLY A 47 1.00 25.88 -3.87
CA GLY A 47 0.33 27.07 -3.32
C GLY A 47 1.08 27.72 -2.16
N VAL A 48 1.65 26.93 -1.24
CA VAL A 48 2.47 27.42 -0.13
C VAL A 48 3.69 28.22 -0.62
N ILE A 49 4.32 27.78 -1.70
CA ILE A 49 5.49 28.44 -2.29
C ILE A 49 5.08 29.75 -2.97
N PHE A 50 4.00 29.75 -3.76
CA PHE A 50 3.54 30.93 -4.51
C PHE A 50 2.92 32.00 -3.62
N ASP A 51 2.11 31.61 -2.64
CA ASP A 51 1.41 32.54 -1.73
C ASP A 51 2.34 33.12 -0.64
N ASN A 52 3.61 32.70 -0.61
CA ASN A 52 4.60 33.07 0.38
C ASN A 52 4.13 32.92 1.84
N ARG A 53 3.39 31.84 2.15
CA ARG A 53 2.61 31.70 3.41
C ARG A 53 3.43 31.78 4.70
N PHE A 54 4.71 31.39 4.66
CA PHE A 54 5.61 31.38 5.82
C PHE A 54 6.61 32.53 5.81
N GLY A 55 6.34 33.59 5.04
CA GLY A 55 7.06 34.87 5.04
C GLY A 55 8.45 34.85 4.40
N SER A 56 9.11 33.69 4.35
CA SER A 56 10.37 33.49 3.63
C SER A 56 10.26 32.32 2.65
N LEU A 57 10.91 32.46 1.50
CA LEU A 57 10.97 31.42 0.48
C LEU A 57 11.61 30.13 1.01
N VAL A 58 12.62 30.26 1.88
CA VAL A 58 13.27 29.11 2.54
C VAL A 58 12.27 28.38 3.43
N ASN A 59 11.49 29.08 4.25
CA ASN A 59 10.47 28.45 5.09
C ASN A 59 9.40 27.76 4.24
N ASN A 60 8.94 28.41 3.15
CA ASN A 60 7.95 27.79 2.28
C ASN A 60 8.47 26.53 1.59
N LEU A 61 9.74 26.50 1.19
CA LEU A 61 10.36 25.30 0.63
C LEU A 61 10.46 24.21 1.69
N VAL A 62 10.95 24.54 2.89
CA VAL A 62 11.09 23.57 3.99
C VAL A 62 9.74 22.99 4.40
N PHE A 63 8.72 23.81 4.58
CA PHE A 63 7.40 23.33 4.99
C PHE A 63 6.61 22.72 3.82
N GLY A 64 6.58 23.37 2.66
CA GLY A 64 5.84 22.89 1.49
C GLY A 64 6.45 21.60 0.93
N ILE A 65 7.71 21.65 0.50
CA ILE A 65 8.40 20.48 -0.07
C ILE A 65 8.70 19.45 1.02
N GLY A 66 9.14 19.88 2.21
CA GLY A 66 9.45 18.95 3.29
C GLY A 66 8.23 18.16 3.77
N SER A 67 7.06 18.80 3.89
CA SER A 67 5.83 18.06 4.22
C SER A 67 5.39 17.11 3.10
N LEU A 68 5.64 17.47 1.83
CA LEU A 68 5.34 16.60 0.68
C LEU A 68 6.23 15.35 0.64
N ILE A 69 7.52 15.51 0.93
CA ILE A 69 8.46 14.38 1.03
C ILE A 69 8.10 13.51 2.24
N ALA A 70 7.81 14.12 3.39
CA ALA A 70 7.43 13.40 4.60
C ALA A 70 6.14 12.59 4.40
N SER A 71 5.10 13.18 3.79
CA SER A 71 3.84 12.49 3.53
C SER A 71 4.01 11.34 2.53
N GLY A 72 4.80 11.54 1.46
CA GLY A 72 5.14 10.49 0.51
C GLY A 72 5.91 9.33 1.17
N GLY A 73 6.89 9.65 2.01
CA GLY A 73 7.66 8.65 2.76
C GLY A 73 6.79 7.84 3.73
N ILE A 74 5.86 8.48 4.43
CA ILE A 74 4.89 7.80 5.30
C ILE A 74 3.97 6.90 4.48
N ALA A 75 3.42 7.40 3.37
CA ALA A 75 2.53 6.64 2.49
C ALA A 75 3.20 5.36 1.97
N ILE A 76 4.45 5.47 1.50
CA ILE A 76 5.24 4.30 1.05
C ILE A 76 5.40 3.30 2.19
N LYS A 77 5.84 3.74 3.38
CA LYS A 77 6.00 2.83 4.53
C LYS A 77 4.70 2.13 4.91
N VAL A 78 3.57 2.84 4.91
CA VAL A 78 2.26 2.27 5.23
C VAL A 78 1.83 1.25 4.18
N VAL A 79 1.96 1.58 2.88
CA VAL A 79 1.61 0.65 1.79
C VAL A 79 2.50 -0.59 1.82
N THR A 80 3.82 -0.44 2.01
CA THR A 80 4.74 -1.58 2.14
C THR A 80 4.40 -2.44 3.35
N TYR A 81 4.12 -1.84 4.51
CA TYR A 81 3.73 -2.60 5.71
C TYR A 81 2.43 -3.38 5.49
N LEU A 82 1.42 -2.77 4.85
CA LEU A 82 0.16 -3.44 4.55
C LEU A 82 0.35 -4.54 3.50
N ASN A 83 1.17 -4.30 2.48
CA ASN A 83 1.51 -5.30 1.49
C ASN A 83 2.16 -6.53 2.16
N ASP A 84 3.15 -6.32 3.02
CA ASP A 84 3.81 -7.42 3.72
C ASP A 84 2.86 -8.15 4.67
N ARG A 85 2.07 -7.41 5.45
CA ARG A 85 1.19 -8.03 6.45
C ARG A 85 -0.03 -8.73 5.85
N LEU A 86 -0.61 -8.21 4.78
CA LEU A 86 -1.83 -8.76 4.18
C LEU A 86 -1.54 -9.77 3.07
N LEU A 87 -0.46 -9.62 2.32
CA LEU A 87 -0.17 -10.44 1.14
C LEU A 87 0.96 -11.44 1.39
N THR A 88 2.09 -11.02 1.99
CA THR A 88 3.27 -11.91 2.17
C THR A 88 2.99 -13.08 3.12
N ASP A 89 2.30 -12.87 4.24
CA ASP A 89 1.89 -13.95 5.17
C ASP A 89 1.00 -15.02 4.50
N THR A 90 0.30 -14.67 3.41
CA THR A 90 -0.57 -15.62 2.68
C THR A 90 0.11 -16.31 1.51
N ILE A 91 1.20 -15.76 0.97
CA ILE A 91 1.96 -16.37 -0.13
C ILE A 91 2.82 -17.53 0.39
N ASP A 92 3.43 -17.39 1.57
CA ASP A 92 4.29 -18.44 2.15
C ASP A 92 3.47 -19.68 2.57
N ALA A 93 2.21 -19.48 2.96
CA ALA A 93 1.26 -20.57 3.23
C ALA A 93 0.87 -21.36 1.97
N ASP A 94 0.88 -20.72 0.80
CA ASP A 94 0.55 -21.37 -0.48
C ASP A 94 1.78 -22.11 -1.04
N HIS A 95 3.00 -21.61 -0.84
CA HIS A 95 4.22 -22.30 -1.27
C HIS A 95 4.46 -23.63 -0.54
N LYS A 96 4.16 -23.71 0.76
CA LYS A 96 4.22 -24.98 1.52
C LYS A 96 3.20 -26.03 1.07
N LYS A 97 2.22 -25.68 0.24
CA LYS A 97 1.22 -26.62 -0.26
C LYS A 97 1.72 -27.42 -1.47
N TYR A 98 2.71 -26.88 -2.19
CA TYR A 98 3.26 -27.46 -3.42
C TYR A 98 4.66 -28.06 -3.26
N ILE A 99 5.26 -27.97 -2.07
CA ILE A 99 6.46 -28.72 -1.64
C ILE A 99 6.00 -29.84 -0.70
#